data_AF-A0A815EP09-F1
#
_entry.id   AF-A0A815EP09-F1
#
_cell.length_a   1.000
_cell.length_b   1.000
_cell.length_c   1.000
_cell.angle_alpha   90.00
_cell.angle_beta   90.00
_cell.angle_gamma   90.00
#
_symmetry.space_group_name_H-M   'P 1'
#
loop_
_entity.id
_entity.type
_entity.pdbx_description
1 polymer ?
#
loop_
_entity_poly.entity_id
_entity_poly.type
_entity_poly.pdbx_seq_one_letter_code
_entity_poly.pdbx_strand_id
1 'polypeptide(L)' 'KTNQLIDDSLTDYLDYSMDALIEVLVPTPSYIPKEKFLYSMLLCSRMNIRPSLLFNRLANLTIKSILNMT' A
#
# COMPACT_ATOMS: atom_id res chain seq x y z
N LYS A 1 12.44 -12.23 27.37
CA LYS A 1 13.07 -11.02 26.78
C LYS A 1 13.51 -11.40 25.38
N THR A 2 13.29 -10.55 24.36
CA THR A 2 13.34 -10.79 22.89
C THR A 2 12.07 -11.50 22.38
N ASN A 3 11.14 -10.95 21.60
CA ASN A 3 11.15 -9.86 20.63
C ASN A 3 9.73 -9.23 20.56
N GLN A 4 9.50 -8.10 21.23
CA GLN A 4 8.26 -7.30 21.11
C GLN A 4 8.56 -5.98 20.37
N LEU A 5 9.31 -6.06 19.26
CA LEU A 5 9.71 -4.91 18.45
C LEU A 5 9.15 -4.96 17.02
N ILE A 6 8.26 -5.91 16.74
CA ILE A 6 7.45 -5.85 15.52
C ILE A 6 6.32 -4.89 15.87
N ASP A 7 6.42 -3.70 15.31
CA ASP A 7 5.36 -2.69 15.31
C ASP A 7 4.05 -3.39 14.90
N ASP A 8 3.13 -3.62 15.85
CA ASP A 8 1.83 -4.31 15.62
C ASP A 8 1.02 -3.68 14.47
N SER A 9 1.42 -2.50 14.01
CA SER A 9 0.82 -1.79 12.88
C SER A 9 1.12 -2.37 11.49
N LEU A 10 2.13 -3.25 11.35
CA LEU A 10 2.54 -3.87 10.08
C LEU A 10 2.05 -5.31 9.92
N THR A 11 1.70 -5.99 11.02
CA THR A 11 1.16 -7.36 10.97
C THR A 11 -0.18 -7.44 10.24
N ASP A 12 -0.95 -6.34 10.25
CA ASP A 12 -2.23 -6.23 9.53
C ASP A 12 -2.10 -6.48 8.02
N TYR A 13 -0.91 -6.34 7.44
CA TYR A 13 -0.66 -6.42 6.01
C TYR A 13 0.11 -7.68 5.57
N LEU A 14 0.47 -8.58 6.51
CA LEU A 14 1.32 -9.74 6.22
C LEU A 14 0.67 -10.74 5.26
N ASP A 15 -0.64 -10.91 5.35
CA ASP A 15 -1.41 -11.87 4.54
C ASP A 15 -2.04 -11.23 3.29
N TYR A 16 -1.74 -9.96 3.03
CA TYR A 16 -2.38 -9.22 1.94
C TYR A 16 -1.74 -9.59 0.59
N SER A 17 -2.60 -9.76 -0.41
CA SER A 17 -2.12 -9.84 -1.80
C SER A 17 -1.50 -8.50 -2.21
N MET A 18 -0.61 -8.54 -3.20
CA MET A 18 -0.01 -7.30 -3.75
C MET A 18 -1.08 -6.31 -4.23
N ASP A 19 -2.21 -6.80 -4.77
CA ASP A 19 -3.32 -5.93 -5.19
C ASP A 19 -4.00 -5.25 -3.99
N ALA A 20 -4.24 -5.98 -2.90
CA ALA A 20 -4.79 -5.40 -1.67
C ALA A 20 -3.83 -4.38 -1.04
N LEU A 21 -2.51 -4.64 -1.07
CA LEU A 21 -1.49 -3.69 -0.62
C LEU A 21 -1.46 -2.41 -1.46
N ILE A 22 -1.69 -2.52 -2.77
CA ILE A 22 -1.78 -1.36 -3.67
C ILE A 22 -3.06 -0.57 -3.39
N GLU A 23 -4.19 -1.22 -3.11
CA GLU A 23 -5.44 -0.55 -2.75
C GLU A 23 -5.31 0.26 -1.45
N VAL A 24 -4.57 -0.25 -0.46
CA VAL A 24 -4.28 0.49 0.78
C VAL A 24 -3.50 1.78 0.49
N LEU A 25 -2.74 1.86 -0.60
CA LEU A 25 -2.01 3.07 -0.99
C LEU A 25 -2.86 4.10 -1.75
N VAL A 26 -4.10 3.77 -2.11
CA VAL A 26 -4.98 4.70 -2.84
C VAL A 26 -5.45 5.80 -1.88
N PRO A 27 -5.18 7.08 -2.16
CA PRO A 27 -5.57 8.17 -1.28
C PRO A 27 -7.09 8.36 -1.30
N THR A 28 -7.73 8.03 -0.18
CA THR A 28 -9.12 8.33 0.16
C THR A 28 -9.20 9.53 1.12
N PRO A 29 -10.38 10.12 1.38
CA PRO A 29 -10.52 11.21 2.34
C PRO A 29 -10.08 10.87 3.77
N SER A 30 -10.06 9.58 4.13
CA SER A 30 -9.58 9.06 5.40
C SER A 30 -8.17 8.47 5.33
N TYR A 31 -7.47 8.63 4.20
CA TYR A 31 -6.15 8.05 4.00
C TYR A 31 -5.11 8.77 4.83
N ILE A 32 -4.56 8.05 5.81
CA ILE A 32 -3.42 8.47 6.61
C ILE A 32 -2.28 7.49 6.31
N PRO A 33 -1.27 7.90 5.51
CA PRO A 33 -0.18 7.01 5.16
C PRO A 33 0.66 6.70 6.40
N LYS A 34 0.76 5.41 6.77
CA LYS A 34 1.77 4.94 7.71
C LYS A 34 3.13 4.98 7.00
N GLU A 35 4.03 5.88 7.40
CA GLU A 35 5.34 6.07 6.75
C GLU A 35 6.12 4.75 6.58
N LYS A 36 6.19 3.94 7.64
CA LYS A 36 6.89 2.65 7.62
C LYS A 36 6.31 1.68 6.59
N PHE A 37 4.98 1.67 6.45
CA PHE A 37 4.30 0.85 5.45
C PHE A 37 4.63 1.35 4.03
N LEU A 38 4.53 2.66 3.80
CA LEU A 38 4.81 3.25 2.49
C LEU A 38 6.23 2.92 2.00
N TYR A 39 7.24 3.14 2.86
CA TYR A 39 8.63 2.84 2.49
C TYR A 39 8.87 1.34 2.28
N SER A 40 8.31 0.49 3.15
CA SER A 40 8.44 -0.97 3.01
C SER A 40 7.77 -1.49 1.74
N MET A 41 6.57 -0.98 1.41
CA MET A 41 5.86 -1.34 0.20
C MET A 41 6.63 -0.90 -1.04
N LEU A 42 7.12 0.35 -1.10
CA LEU A 42 7.92 0.85 -2.23
C LEU A 42 9.20 0.03 -2.42
N LEU A 43 9.89 -0.34 -1.34
CA LEU A 43 11.10 -1.17 -1.39
C LEU A 43 10.80 -2.59 -1.87
N CYS A 44 9.82 -3.26 -1.25
CA CYS A 44 9.48 -4.66 -1.55
C CYS A 44 8.75 -4.82 -2.89
N SER A 45 8.02 -3.81 -3.33
CA SER A 45 7.28 -3.86 -4.60
C SER A 45 8.20 -4.13 -5.78
N ARG A 46 9.45 -3.67 -5.76
CA ARG A 46 10.43 -3.92 -6.83
C ARG A 46 10.70 -5.41 -7.09
N MET A 47 10.51 -6.27 -6.09
CA MET A 47 10.69 -7.71 -6.20
C MET A 47 9.52 -8.40 -6.91
N ASN A 48 8.33 -7.78 -6.89
CA ASN A 48 7.09 -8.37 -7.40
C ASN A 48 6.56 -7.65 -8.66
N ILE A 49 6.78 -6.33 -8.77
CA ILE A 49 6.22 -5.49 -9.82
C ILE A 49 7.21 -4.39 -10.23
N ARG A 50 7.25 -4.07 -11.54
CA ARG A 50 8.04 -2.94 -12.03
C ARG A 50 7.44 -1.63 -11.50
N PRO A 51 8.25 -0.66 -11.04
CA PRO A 51 7.76 0.61 -10.51
C PRO A 51 6.78 1.32 -11.45
N SER A 52 7.06 1.36 -12.76
CA SER A 52 6.18 1.99 -13.75
C SER A 52 4.79 1.36 -13.81
N LEU A 53 4.69 0.04 -13.65
CA LEU A 53 3.42 -0.67 -13.65
C LEU A 53 2.65 -0.42 -12.35
N LEU A 54 3.35 -0.35 -11.21
CA LEU A 54 2.77 0.00 -9.92
C LEU A 54 2.20 1.42 -9.92
N PHE A 55 2.93 2.40 -10.44
CA PHE A 55 2.44 3.77 -10.61
C PHE A 55 1.21 3.83 -11.52
N ASN A 56 1.22 3.13 -12.65
CA ASN A 56 0.04 3.07 -13.53
C ASN A 56 -1.18 2.43 -12.85
N ARG A 57 -0.98 1.37 -12.05
CA ARG A 57 -2.07 0.74 -11.27
C ARG A 57 -2.63 1.70 -10.23
N LEU A 58 -1.77 2.38 -9.47
CA LEU A 58 -2.18 3.39 -8.49
C LEU A 58 -2.95 4.53 -9.15
N ALA A 59 -2.45 5.06 -10.27
CA ALA A 59 -3.12 6.13 -11.02
C ALA A 59 -4.51 5.69 -11.49
N ASN A 60 -4.63 4.50 -12.07
CA ASN A 60 -5.91 3.95 -12.51
C ASN A 60 -6.90 3.76 -11.36
N LEU A 61 -6.44 3.23 -10.22
CA LEU A 61 -7.29 3.05 -9.03
C LEU A 61 -7.72 4.39 -8.43
N THR A 62 -6.82 5.37 -8.41
CA THR A 62 -7.13 6.72 -7.92
C THR A 62 -8.17 7.39 -8.81
N ILE A 63 -8.02 7.31 -10.13
CA ILE A 63 -8.99 7.85 -11.09
C ILE A 63 -10.34 7.15 -10.93
N LYS A 64 -10.37 5.82 -10.81
CA LYS A 64 -11.60 5.07 -10.54
C LYS A 64 -12.26 5.48 -9.22
N SER A 65 -11.48 5.65 -8.16
CA SER A 65 -11.98 6.09 -6.87
C SER A 65 -12.62 7.47 -6.95
N ILE A 66 -12.02 8.40 -7.70
CA ILE A 66 -12.56 9.75 -7.91
C ILE A 66 -13.86 9.69 -8.73
N LEU A 67 -13.87 8.92 -9.83
CA LEU A 67 -15.05 8.78 -10.70
C LEU A 67 -16.22 8.06 -10.02
N ASN A 68 -15.97 7.11 -9.11
CA ASN A 68 -17.03 6.45 -8.35
C ASN A 68 -17.56 7.32 -7.19
N MET A 69 -16.90 8.43 -6.87
CA MET A 69 -17.33 9.40 -5.87
C MET A 69 -18.23 10.52 -6.45
N THR A 70 -18.32 10.65 -7.77
CA THR A 70 -19.25 11.55 -8.49
C THR A 70 -20.50 10.82 -8.93
#